data_AF-A0A3M3BPQ7-F1
#
_entry.id   AF-A0A3M3BPQ7-F1
#
_cell.length_a   1.000
_cell.length_b   1.000
_cell.length_c   1.000
_cell.angle_alpha   90.00
_cell.angle_beta   90.00
_cell.angle_gamma   90.00
#
_symmetry.space_group_name_H-M   'P 1'
#
loop_
_entity.id
_entity.type
_entity.pdbx_description
1 polymer ?
#
loop_
_entity_poly.entity_id
_entity_poly.type
_entity_poly.pdbx_seq_one_letter_code
_entity_poly.pdbx_strand_id
1 'polypeptide(L)'
;MSYGARVWDENGNLVMDTTTFTYQVIWQGVIDFSDTSGSTAKVITLSIPGFDPANCVFMVIPTRAQDIQSAEGDATGNTKSYPYVTTSAGQVVLRSANPYANLANTNQTRIVAKGYAVRFKV
;
A
#
# COMPACT_ATOMS: atom_id res chain seq x y z
N MET A 1 26.05 -4.71 -0.77
CA MET A 1 25.69 -5.34 0.53
C MET A 1 24.42 -6.15 0.31
N SER A 2 24.48 -7.46 0.57
CA SER A 2 23.31 -8.34 0.51
C SER A 2 22.70 -8.41 1.90
N TYR A 3 21.42 -8.12 2.04
CA TYR A 3 20.67 -8.15 3.30
C TYR A 3 19.58 -9.20 3.19
N GLY A 4 19.41 -10.04 4.21
CA GLY A 4 18.36 -11.07 4.24
C GLY A 4 18.72 -12.26 5.14
N ALA A 5 17.75 -13.15 5.34
CA ALA A 5 17.95 -14.41 6.06
C ALA A 5 18.41 -15.51 5.10
N ARG A 6 19.27 -16.40 5.60
CA ARG A 6 19.58 -17.67 4.96
C ARG A 6 18.94 -18.78 5.77
N VAL A 7 18.33 -19.74 5.08
CA VAL A 7 17.70 -20.90 5.70
C VAL A 7 18.38 -22.16 5.17
N TRP A 8 18.76 -23.03 6.09
CA TRP A 8 19.32 -24.34 5.80
C TRP A 8 18.33 -25.41 6.24
N ASP A 9 18.23 -26.51 5.49
CA ASP A 9 17.46 -27.69 5.90
C ASP A 9 18.21 -28.51 6.98
N GLU A 10 17.57 -29.56 7.50
CA GLU A 10 18.19 -30.46 8.49
C GLU A 10 19.46 -31.17 7.98
N ASN A 11 19.69 -31.20 6.68
CA ASN A 11 20.85 -31.83 6.04
C ASN A 11 21.98 -30.82 5.77
N GLY A 12 21.79 -29.54 6.14
CA GLY A 12 22.77 -28.47 5.92
C GLY A 12 22.76 -27.90 4.50
N ASN A 13 21.78 -28.24 3.66
CA ASN A 13 21.62 -27.63 2.35
C ASN A 13 21.00 -26.25 2.47
N LEU A 14 21.52 -25.28 1.72
CA LEU A 14 20.95 -23.94 1.65
C LEU A 14 19.65 -23.97 0.83
N VAL A 15 18.50 -23.82 1.50
CA VAL A 15 17.17 -23.88 0.87
C VAL A 15 16.58 -22.49 0.58
N MET A 16 17.07 -21.46 1.25
CA MET A 16 16.76 -20.06 0.94
C MET A 16 18.00 -19.21 1.15
N ASP A 17 18.44 -18.51 0.10
CA ASP A 17 19.49 -17.49 0.16
C ASP A 17 18.94 -16.11 -0.22
N THR A 18 19.69 -15.09 0.19
CA THR A 18 19.60 -13.70 -0.24
C THR A 18 19.63 -13.48 -1.75
N THR A 19 19.95 -14.51 -2.55
CA THR A 19 19.98 -14.49 -4.01
C THR A 19 18.75 -15.16 -4.66
N THR A 20 18.00 -15.99 -3.93
CA THR A 20 16.93 -16.85 -4.45
C THR A 20 15.52 -16.37 -4.11
N PHE A 21 15.32 -15.65 -3.00
CA PHE A 21 14.03 -15.08 -2.63
C PHE A 21 14.21 -13.95 -1.60
N THR A 22 14.19 -12.71 -2.06
CA THR A 22 14.43 -11.55 -1.19
C THR A 22 13.35 -10.50 -1.45
N TYR A 23 12.49 -10.31 -0.45
CA TYR A 23 11.64 -9.13 -0.35
C TYR A 23 12.43 -8.01 0.30
N GLN A 24 12.45 -6.85 -0.32
CA GLN A 24 13.08 -5.65 0.22
C GLN A 24 12.02 -4.56 0.40
N VAL A 25 11.82 -4.11 1.63
CA VAL A 25 11.08 -2.86 1.86
C VAL A 25 11.96 -1.69 1.42
N ILE A 26 11.58 -1.04 0.32
CA ILE A 26 12.32 0.11 -0.25
C ILE A 26 11.73 1.45 0.19
N TRP A 27 10.51 1.44 0.73
CA TRP A 27 9.85 2.60 1.30
C TRP A 27 8.80 2.19 2.32
N GLN A 28 8.66 3.01 3.36
CA GLN A 28 7.54 2.94 4.29
C GLN A 28 7.13 4.36 4.70
N GLY A 29 5.85 4.56 4.98
CA GLY A 29 5.34 5.85 5.43
C GLY A 29 3.90 5.79 5.88
N VAL A 30 3.44 6.87 6.51
CA VAL A 30 2.03 7.04 6.85
C VAL A 30 1.31 7.66 5.65
N ILE A 31 0.13 7.13 5.35
CA ILE A 31 -0.81 7.63 4.36
C ILE A 31 -2.03 8.12 5.14
N ASP A 32 -2.29 9.42 5.10
CA ASP A 32 -3.31 10.06 5.91
C ASP A 32 -4.38 10.70 5.02
N PHE A 33 -5.58 10.11 5.04
CA PHE A 33 -6.78 10.63 4.40
C PHE A 33 -7.81 11.16 5.41
N SER A 34 -7.49 11.26 6.70
CA SER A 34 -8.47 11.60 7.76
C SER A 34 -9.12 12.99 7.58
N ASP A 35 -8.44 13.89 6.90
CA ASP A 35 -8.88 15.25 6.58
C ASP A 35 -9.67 15.38 5.26
N THR A 36 -9.87 14.29 4.51
CA THR A 36 -10.57 14.36 3.21
C THR A 36 -11.98 14.89 3.39
N SER A 37 -12.42 15.78 2.51
CA SER A 37 -13.77 16.36 2.57
C SER A 37 -14.16 17.01 1.26
N GLY A 38 -15.45 17.32 1.10
CA GLY A 38 -15.97 17.98 -0.09
C GLY A 38 -16.00 17.11 -1.34
N SER A 39 -16.09 17.78 -2.49
CA SER A 39 -16.32 17.18 -3.81
C SER A 39 -15.04 16.97 -4.63
N THR A 40 -13.86 17.11 -4.01
CA THR A 40 -12.56 16.93 -4.66
C THR A 40 -11.78 15.83 -3.95
N ALA A 41 -11.21 14.91 -4.71
CA ALA A 41 -10.37 13.85 -4.14
C ALA A 41 -9.03 14.43 -3.67
N LYS A 42 -8.62 14.06 -2.44
CA LYS A 42 -7.24 14.25 -2.00
C LYS A 42 -6.35 13.30 -2.77
N VAL A 43 -5.20 13.81 -3.24
CA VAL A 43 -4.19 13.04 -3.95
C VAL A 43 -2.89 13.10 -3.16
N ILE A 44 -2.29 11.94 -2.90
CA ILE A 44 -0.98 11.81 -2.28
C ILE A 44 -0.05 11.17 -3.30
N THR A 45 0.99 11.90 -3.68
CA THR A 45 2.02 11.40 -4.60
C THR A 45 3.27 11.06 -3.81
N LEU A 46 3.70 9.81 -3.92
CA LEU A 46 4.89 9.28 -3.28
C LEU A 46 5.99 9.08 -4.32
N SER A 47 7.09 9.81 -4.18
CA SER A 47 8.31 9.56 -4.96
C SER A 47 9.12 8.46 -4.27
N ILE A 48 9.20 7.30 -4.91
CA ILE A 48 9.85 6.10 -4.37
C ILE A 48 10.94 5.65 -5.35
N PRO A 49 12.17 6.15 -5.20
CA PRO A 49 13.29 5.77 -6.08
C PRO A 49 13.48 4.25 -6.15
N GLY A 50 13.52 3.73 -7.38
CA GLY A 50 13.67 2.30 -7.64
C GLY A 50 12.40 1.47 -7.48
N PHE A 51 11.24 2.08 -7.27
CA PHE A 51 9.97 1.38 -7.46
C PHE A 51 9.75 1.06 -8.94
N ASP A 52 9.45 -0.19 -9.27
CA ASP A 52 9.07 -0.61 -10.61
C ASP A 52 7.88 -1.57 -10.49
N PRO A 53 6.69 -1.26 -11.05
CA PRO A 53 5.53 -2.14 -10.98
C PRO A 53 5.79 -3.57 -11.49
N ALA A 54 6.81 -3.80 -12.32
CA ALA A 54 7.17 -5.13 -12.79
C ALA A 54 7.75 -6.05 -11.69
N ASN A 55 8.35 -5.48 -10.64
CA ASN A 55 9.02 -6.24 -9.57
C ASN A 55 8.82 -5.63 -8.17
N CYS A 56 7.86 -4.73 -8.02
CA CYS A 56 7.49 -4.10 -6.77
C CYS A 56 5.98 -4.15 -6.55
N VAL A 57 5.59 -4.35 -5.29
CA VAL A 57 4.21 -4.17 -4.83
C VAL A 57 4.13 -2.99 -3.87
N PHE A 58 3.01 -2.28 -3.90
CA PHE A 58 2.68 -1.26 -2.91
C PHE A 58 1.52 -1.75 -2.05
N MET A 59 1.74 -1.85 -0.74
CA MET A 59 0.76 -2.32 0.24
C MET A 59 0.25 -1.16 1.07
N VAL A 60 -1.06 -1.10 1.30
CA VAL A 60 -1.71 -0.14 2.20
C VAL A 60 -2.35 -0.95 3.32
N ILE A 61 -1.90 -0.74 4.55
CA ILE A 61 -2.34 -1.51 5.72
C ILE A 61 -2.97 -0.54 6.72
N PRO A 62 -4.27 -0.65 7.04
CA PRO A 62 -4.91 0.20 8.05
C PRO A 62 -4.24 -0.01 9.41
N THR A 63 -4.05 1.07 10.16
CA THR A 63 -3.34 1.02 11.45
C THR A 63 -4.26 1.19 12.65
N ARG A 64 -5.51 1.58 12.42
CA ARG A 64 -6.48 1.90 13.46
C ARG A 64 -7.72 1.03 13.27
N ALA A 65 -8.25 0.48 14.37
CA ALA A 65 -9.45 -0.36 14.33
C ALA A 65 -10.68 0.38 13.76
N GLN A 66 -10.80 1.69 14.03
CA GLN A 66 -11.90 2.51 13.52
C GLN A 66 -11.93 2.64 11.98
N ASP A 67 -10.79 2.43 11.34
CA ASP A 67 -10.61 2.52 9.88
C ASP A 67 -10.92 1.18 9.19
N ILE A 68 -11.30 0.15 9.95
CA ILE A 68 -11.66 -1.18 9.45
C ILE A 68 -13.19 -1.30 9.44
N GLN A 69 -13.72 -1.75 8.30
CA GLN A 69 -15.16 -2.02 8.18
C GLN A 69 -15.56 -3.21 9.06
N SER A 70 -16.57 -3.02 9.90
CA SER A 70 -16.95 -4.01 10.92
C SER A 70 -17.91 -5.09 10.40
N ALA A 71 -18.68 -4.79 9.34
CA ALA A 71 -19.66 -5.71 8.75
C ALA A 71 -19.97 -5.33 7.30
N GLU A 72 -20.43 -6.30 6.51
CA GLU A 72 -21.04 -6.03 5.20
C GLU A 72 -22.34 -5.24 5.39
N GLY A 73 -22.45 -4.07 4.75
CA GLY A 73 -23.58 -3.14 4.90
C GLY A 73 -23.38 -1.96 5.85
N ASP A 74 -22.18 -1.77 6.41
CA ASP A 74 -21.82 -0.54 7.13
C ASP A 74 -22.03 0.69 6.23
N ALA A 75 -22.92 1.61 6.63
CA ALA A 75 -23.22 2.83 5.89
C ALA A 75 -21.99 3.75 5.72
N THR A 76 -20.95 3.57 6.55
CA THR A 76 -19.67 4.27 6.47
C THR A 76 -18.61 3.51 5.66
N GLY A 77 -18.95 2.37 5.05
CA GLY A 77 -18.02 1.49 4.33
C GLY A 77 -17.13 2.22 3.32
N ASN A 78 -17.68 3.17 2.55
CA ASN A 78 -16.92 3.98 1.60
C ASN A 78 -15.82 4.81 2.28
N THR A 79 -16.08 5.36 3.48
CA THR A 79 -15.07 6.14 4.23
C THR A 79 -13.97 5.27 4.84
N LYS A 80 -14.22 3.97 4.98
CA LYS A 80 -13.26 2.97 5.50
C LYS A 80 -12.62 2.13 4.40
N SER A 81 -12.97 2.38 3.15
CA SER A 81 -12.46 1.65 1.99
C SER A 81 -11.00 2.01 1.71
N TYR A 82 -10.27 1.09 1.07
CA TYR A 82 -8.91 1.36 0.63
C TYR A 82 -8.87 2.49 -0.41
N PRO A 83 -7.82 3.35 -0.38
CA PRO A 83 -7.64 4.39 -1.39
C PRO A 83 -7.43 3.79 -2.78
N TYR A 84 -7.75 4.57 -3.80
CA TYR A 84 -7.41 4.19 -5.18
C TYR A 84 -5.91 4.42 -5.42
N VAL A 85 -5.20 3.40 -5.87
CA VAL A 85 -3.74 3.44 -6.05
C VAL A 85 -3.38 3.26 -7.52
N THR A 86 -2.53 4.14 -8.04
CA THR A 86 -1.86 3.99 -9.33
C THR A 86 -0.37 3.93 -9.11
N THR A 87 0.30 2.98 -9.77
CA THR A 87 1.75 2.80 -9.68
C THR A 87 2.42 3.06 -11.01
N SER A 88 3.59 3.68 -11.00
CA SER A 88 4.47 3.86 -12.15
C SER A 88 5.93 3.77 -11.72
N ALA A 89 6.86 3.71 -12.66
CA ALA A 89 8.28 3.66 -12.33
C ALA A 89 8.68 4.88 -11.47
N GLY A 90 9.26 4.62 -10.30
CA GLY A 90 9.69 5.63 -9.33
C GLY A 90 8.58 6.32 -8.54
N GLN A 91 7.31 5.96 -8.73
CA GLN A 91 6.19 6.71 -8.16
C GLN A 91 4.97 5.84 -7.82
N VAL A 92 4.32 6.20 -6.72
CA VAL A 92 2.98 5.70 -6.37
C VAL A 92 2.07 6.90 -6.11
N VAL A 93 0.89 6.91 -6.72
CA VAL A 93 -0.12 7.95 -6.55
C VAL A 93 -1.34 7.32 -5.89
N LEU A 94 -1.75 7.88 -4.75
CA LEU A 94 -2.95 7.48 -4.02
C LEU A 94 -4.01 8.56 -4.11
N ARG A 95 -5.27 8.16 -4.25
CA ARG A 95 -6.42 9.05 -4.29
C ARG A 95 -7.44 8.61 -3.25
N SER A 96 -8.05 9.57 -2.57
CA SER A 96 -9.12 9.31 -1.59
C SER A 96 -10.40 8.74 -2.23
N ALA A 97 -10.52 8.77 -3.56
CA ALA A 97 -11.60 8.16 -4.30
C ALA A 97 -11.15 7.72 -5.69
N ASN A 98 -11.89 6.76 -6.26
CA ASN A 98 -11.76 6.36 -7.66
C ASN A 98 -11.89 7.60 -8.57
N PRO A 99 -11.05 7.75 -9.63
CA PRO A 99 -11.16 8.84 -10.61
C PRO A 99 -12.55 9.05 -11.21
N TYR A 100 -13.36 8.00 -11.27
CA TYR A 100 -14.72 8.02 -11.82
C TYR A 100 -15.82 8.15 -10.76
N ALA A 101 -15.47 8.31 -9.48
CA ALA A 101 -16.46 8.50 -8.42
C ALA A 101 -17.13 9.88 -8.51
N ASN A 102 -18.45 9.93 -8.37
CA ASN A 102 -19.17 11.18 -8.22
C ASN A 102 -19.08 11.67 -6.77
N LEU A 103 -18.15 12.56 -6.48
CA LEU A 103 -17.95 13.08 -5.12
C LEU A 103 -19.00 14.10 -4.66
N ALA A 104 -19.97 14.46 -5.52
CA ALA A 104 -21.12 15.23 -5.08
C ALA A 104 -22.13 14.37 -4.29
N ASN A 105 -22.10 13.04 -4.44
CA ASN A 105 -23.03 12.12 -3.78
C ASN A 105 -22.36 10.88 -3.17
N THR A 106 -21.03 10.74 -3.30
CA THR A 106 -20.28 9.58 -2.81
C THR A 106 -19.22 10.02 -1.80
N ASN A 107 -19.18 9.36 -0.65
CA ASN A 107 -18.14 9.57 0.35
C ASN A 107 -16.79 9.02 -0.13
N GLN A 108 -15.71 9.72 0.24
CA GLN A 108 -14.32 9.35 -0.04
C GLN A 108 -13.67 8.70 1.18
N THR A 109 -12.59 7.93 0.97
CA THR A 109 -11.86 7.28 2.07
C THR A 109 -11.27 8.32 3.03
N ARG A 110 -11.32 7.99 4.32
CA ARG A 110 -10.84 8.80 5.44
C ARG A 110 -9.84 8.04 6.32
N ILE A 111 -9.34 6.90 5.86
CA ILE A 111 -8.50 6.04 6.67
C ILE A 111 -7.12 6.65 6.94
N VAL A 112 -6.50 6.21 8.04
CA VAL A 112 -5.06 6.39 8.28
C VAL A 112 -4.38 5.02 8.22
N ALA A 113 -3.51 4.88 7.23
CA ALA A 113 -2.86 3.62 6.91
C ALA A 113 -1.34 3.76 6.88
N LYS A 114 -0.66 2.63 6.97
CA LYS A 114 0.77 2.52 6.71
C LYS A 114 0.97 1.97 5.31
N GLY A 115 1.77 2.67 4.52
CA GLY A 115 2.16 2.24 3.19
C GLY A 115 3.52 1.55 3.22
N TYR A 116 3.68 0.53 2.39
CA TYR A 116 4.94 -0.19 2.19
C TYR A 116 5.17 -0.42 0.71
N ALA A 117 6.34 -0.04 0.20
CA ALA A 117 6.79 -0.50 -1.11
C ALA A 117 7.76 -1.67 -0.92
N VAL A 118 7.41 -2.81 -1.47
CA VAL A 118 8.20 -4.04 -1.36
C VAL A 118 8.66 -4.45 -2.75
N ARG A 119 9.97 -4.43 -2.96
CA ARG A 119 10.60 -5.02 -4.14
C ARG A 119 10.77 -6.51 -3.92
N PHE A 120 10.49 -7.31 -4.94
CA PHE A 120 10.78 -8.73 -4.98
C PHE A 120 11.70 -9.03 -6.16
N LYS A 121 12.53 -10.05 -6.01
CA LYS A 121 13.36 -10.55 -7.12
C LYS A 121 12.56 -11.64 -7.84
N VAL A 122 12.38 -11.47 -9.15
CA VAL A 122 11.88 -12.51 -10.07
C VAL A 122 13.05 -13.37 -10.51
#